data_AF-A0A2P4UKX3-F1
#
_entry.id   AF-A0A2P4UKX3-F1
#
_cell.length_a   1.000
_cell.length_b   1.000
_cell.length_c   1.000
_cell.angle_alpha   90.00
_cell.angle_beta   90.00
_cell.angle_gamma   90.00
#
_symmetry.space_group_name_H-M   'P 1'
#
loop_
_entity.id
_entity.type
_entity.pdbx_description
1 polymer ?
#
loop_
_entity_poly.entity_id
_entity_poly.type
_entity_poly.pdbx_seq_one_letter_code
_entity_poly.pdbx_strand_id
1 'polypeptide(L)'
;MRDETERVLRAWDAFERASGGEPVIDFDCRPGERAAPLDRAEVRRRLRALRPDAEGEVAERIDADLAYLDALLGERPPLDAYVRATQGCGAHGWDDDRLDVVRQQARSALEVVGVAWGPAAHRELRELEEPLDVLAAPGAIRDAVAELEPLVRAATGSTADYRLSIEAVAVDAYWAYWLDGAGRDVRLRLNLPQVEFTRVGARQFALHEVLGHGLQSASLSERAGNGDVPWVRLLSVHALYQVALEGLAQAWPLFLLPDDAPLIARVRFDHYVQLVRARAHVRVNAGMSIDDVADDMRA
;
A
#
# COMPACT_ATOMS: atom_id res chain seq x y z
N MET A 1 -16.65 -5.20 21.67
CA MET A 1 -15.17 -5.16 21.62
C MET A 1 -14.66 -4.27 20.50
N ARG A 2 -14.98 -4.55 19.23
CA ARG A 2 -14.59 -3.76 18.05
C ARG A 2 -14.65 -2.24 18.25
N ASP A 3 -15.81 -1.71 18.64
CA ASP A 3 -16.00 -0.25 18.76
C ASP A 3 -15.10 0.39 19.84
N GLU A 4 -14.73 -0.36 20.89
CA GLU A 4 -13.79 0.11 21.91
C GLU A 4 -12.36 0.10 21.36
N THR A 5 -11.96 -0.95 20.64
CA THR A 5 -10.68 -0.99 19.92
C THR A 5 -10.56 0.20 18.96
N GLU A 6 -11.59 0.47 18.16
CA GLU A 6 -11.60 1.61 17.24
C GLU A 6 -11.48 2.97 17.95
N ARG A 7 -12.08 3.13 19.14
CA ARG A 7 -11.90 4.36 19.95
C ARG A 7 -10.45 4.55 20.38
N VAL A 8 -9.80 3.47 20.82
CA VAL A 8 -8.38 3.50 21.21
C VAL A 8 -7.48 3.84 20.02
N LEU A 9 -7.74 3.24 18.85
CA LEU A 9 -6.96 3.51 17.64
C LEU A 9 -7.14 4.93 17.11
N ARG A 10 -8.36 5.48 17.12
CA ARG A 10 -8.60 6.89 16.77
C ARG A 10 -7.89 7.85 17.73
N ALA A 11 -7.83 7.51 19.02
CA ALA A 11 -7.11 8.30 20.00
C ALA A 11 -5.59 8.26 19.81
N TRP A 12 -5.06 7.10 19.40
CA TRP A 12 -3.67 6.95 19.02
C TRP A 12 -3.32 7.78 17.76
N ASP A 13 -4.12 7.64 16.69
CA ASP A 13 -3.95 8.43 15.46
C ASP A 13 -3.97 9.94 15.73
N ALA A 14 -4.88 10.40 16.60
CA ALA A 14 -4.95 11.79 17.02
C ALA A 14 -3.68 12.26 17.76
N PHE A 15 -3.06 11.39 18.55
CA PHE A 15 -1.80 11.69 19.25
C PHE A 15 -0.61 11.80 18.29
N GLU A 16 -0.46 10.86 17.35
CA GLU A 16 0.64 10.91 16.38
C GLU A 16 0.53 12.18 15.53
N ARG A 17 -0.66 12.47 14.99
CA ARG A 17 -0.90 13.69 14.19
C ARG A 17 -0.63 14.98 14.98
N ALA A 18 -1.07 15.05 16.24
CA ALA A 18 -0.84 16.22 17.09
C ALA A 18 0.65 16.43 17.44
N SER A 19 1.43 15.35 17.44
CA SER A 19 2.86 15.35 17.76
C SER A 19 3.75 15.49 16.52
N GLY A 20 3.15 15.60 15.31
CA GLY A 20 3.88 15.61 14.04
C GLY A 20 4.45 14.25 13.63
N GLY A 21 3.95 13.16 14.22
CA GLY A 21 4.26 11.78 13.83
C GLY A 21 3.38 11.29 12.68
N GLU A 22 3.67 10.07 12.22
CA GLU A 22 2.94 9.43 11.13
C GLU A 22 1.53 9.02 11.55
N PRO A 23 0.53 9.18 10.67
CA PRO A 23 -0.79 8.60 10.86
C PRO A 23 -0.74 7.11 11.20
N VAL A 24 -1.66 6.69 12.07
CA VAL A 24 -1.88 5.27 12.39
C VAL A 24 -2.98 4.70 11.51
N ILE A 25 -3.94 5.55 11.16
CA ILE A 25 -5.09 5.21 10.34
C ILE A 25 -4.90 5.86 8.96
N ASP A 26 -4.83 5.02 7.94
CA ASP A 26 -4.79 5.44 6.54
C ASP A 26 -6.21 5.77 6.06
N PHE A 27 -7.18 4.94 6.43
CA PHE A 27 -8.58 5.12 6.05
C PHE A 27 -9.57 4.73 7.16
N ASP A 28 -10.52 5.62 7.47
CA ASP A 28 -11.61 5.32 8.40
C ASP A 28 -12.88 4.93 7.63
N CYS A 29 -13.24 3.64 7.64
CA CYS A 29 -14.42 3.14 6.91
C CYS A 29 -15.74 3.51 7.59
N ARG A 30 -15.72 3.94 8.86
CA ARG A 30 -16.91 4.35 9.60
C ARG A 30 -16.59 5.60 10.40
N PRO A 31 -16.40 6.75 9.73
CA PRO A 31 -15.98 7.97 10.39
C PRO A 31 -16.99 8.36 11.46
N GLY A 32 -16.48 8.70 12.63
CA GLY A 32 -17.27 9.01 13.81
C GLY A 32 -16.75 10.25 14.53
N GLU A 33 -17.04 10.33 15.83
CA GLU A 33 -16.58 11.41 16.68
C GLU A 33 -15.05 11.40 16.81
N ARG A 34 -14.48 12.61 16.92
CA ARG A 34 -13.05 12.78 17.17
C ARG A 34 -12.71 12.24 18.55
N ALA A 35 -11.68 11.42 18.63
CA ALA A 35 -11.15 10.94 19.90
C ALA A 35 -10.17 11.95 20.51
N ALA A 36 -10.14 12.03 21.84
CA ALA A 36 -9.09 12.75 22.53
C ALA A 36 -7.76 11.99 22.38
N PRO A 37 -6.62 12.67 22.14
CA PRO A 37 -5.33 12.01 21.98
C PRO A 37 -4.93 11.14 23.18
N LEU A 38 -4.38 9.96 22.91
CA LEU A 38 -3.75 9.09 23.90
C LEU A 38 -2.32 8.76 23.46
N ASP A 39 -1.36 8.89 24.37
CA ASP A 39 0.02 8.53 24.08
C ASP A 39 0.21 7.02 23.86
N ARG A 40 1.35 6.66 23.28
CA ARG A 40 1.71 5.28 22.93
C ARG A 40 1.65 4.32 24.13
N ALA A 41 2.03 4.75 25.33
CA ALA A 41 2.06 3.87 26.50
C ALA A 41 0.63 3.55 27.00
N GLU A 42 -0.24 4.56 27.01
CA GLU A 42 -1.64 4.40 27.39
C GLU A 42 -2.43 3.59 26.35
N VAL A 43 -2.18 3.80 25.05
CA VAL A 43 -2.74 2.97 23.98
C VAL A 43 -2.35 1.50 24.17
N ARG A 44 -1.06 1.22 24.38
CA ARG A 44 -0.55 -0.14 24.64
C ARG A 44 -1.26 -0.80 25.82
N ARG A 45 -1.41 -0.06 26.93
CA ARG A 45 -2.09 -0.55 28.13
C ARG A 45 -3.55 -0.90 27.85
N ARG A 46 -4.27 -0.05 27.12
CA ARG A 46 -5.69 -0.28 26.79
C ARG A 46 -5.86 -1.45 25.84
N LEU A 47 -5.07 -1.53 24.77
CA LEU A 47 -5.11 -2.65 23.83
C LEU A 47 -4.83 -3.99 24.53
N ARG A 48 -3.84 -4.04 25.43
CA ARG A 48 -3.57 -5.23 26.26
C ARG A 48 -4.72 -5.61 27.18
N ALA A 49 -5.47 -4.64 27.71
CA ALA A 49 -6.63 -4.90 28.54
C ALA A 49 -7.83 -5.43 27.73
N LEU A 50 -7.98 -5.01 26.48
CA LEU A 50 -9.04 -5.48 25.58
C LEU A 50 -8.74 -6.87 25.00
N ARG A 51 -7.46 -7.20 24.82
CA ARG A 51 -7.03 -8.41 24.12
C ARG A 51 -7.59 -9.74 24.65
N PRO A 52 -7.67 -10.01 25.98
CA PRO A 52 -8.17 -11.28 26.49
C PRO A 52 -9.64 -11.56 26.17
N ASP A 53 -10.44 -10.51 26.01
CA ASP A 53 -11.88 -10.59 25.74
C ASP A 53 -12.21 -10.44 24.24
N ALA A 54 -11.18 -10.24 23.40
CA ALA A 54 -11.33 -10.13 21.96
C ALA A 54 -11.22 -11.50 21.28
N GLU A 55 -12.04 -11.71 20.25
CA GLU A 55 -12.07 -12.93 19.44
C GLU A 55 -11.98 -12.58 17.95
N GLY A 56 -11.65 -13.58 17.12
CA GLY A 56 -11.62 -13.48 15.66
C GLY A 56 -10.75 -12.33 15.15
N GLU A 57 -11.25 -11.64 14.14
CA GLU A 57 -10.55 -10.56 13.42
C GLU A 57 -10.23 -9.36 14.33
N VAL A 58 -10.98 -9.16 15.41
CA VAL A 58 -10.69 -8.10 16.39
C VAL A 58 -9.47 -8.46 17.24
N ALA A 59 -9.36 -9.72 17.66
CA ALA A 59 -8.20 -10.21 18.41
C ALA A 59 -6.92 -10.11 17.57
N GLU A 60 -7.00 -10.60 16.34
CA GLU A 60 -5.93 -10.54 15.36
C GLU A 60 -5.49 -9.10 15.06
N ARG A 61 -6.45 -8.18 14.93
CA ARG A 61 -6.15 -6.76 14.77
C ARG A 61 -5.40 -6.18 15.98
N ILE A 62 -5.86 -6.46 17.19
CA ILE A 62 -5.20 -5.97 18.42
C ILE A 62 -3.77 -6.51 18.51
N ASP A 63 -3.52 -7.77 18.13
CA ASP A 63 -2.19 -8.34 18.10
C ASP A 63 -1.26 -7.61 17.13
N ALA A 64 -1.76 -7.26 15.94
CA ALA A 64 -1.04 -6.47 14.95
C ALA A 64 -0.71 -5.05 15.46
N ASP A 65 -1.69 -4.36 16.05
CA ASP A 65 -1.53 -3.03 16.63
C ASP A 65 -0.50 -3.04 17.77
N LEU A 66 -0.55 -4.06 18.65
CA LEU A 66 0.42 -4.22 19.74
C LEU A 66 1.83 -4.51 19.21
N ALA A 67 1.99 -5.35 18.20
CA ALA A 67 3.30 -5.62 17.61
C ALA A 67 3.92 -4.37 16.96
N TYR A 68 3.11 -3.57 16.25
CA TYR A 68 3.57 -2.30 15.69
C TYR A 68 3.92 -1.29 16.77
N LEU A 69 3.06 -1.15 17.79
CA LEU A 69 3.27 -0.21 18.89
C LEU A 69 4.50 -0.56 19.73
N ASP A 70 4.73 -1.85 20.00
CA ASP A 70 5.91 -2.32 20.72
C ASP A 70 7.19 -2.02 19.91
N ALA A 71 7.16 -2.16 18.58
CA ALA A 71 8.27 -1.75 17.71
C ALA A 71 8.54 -0.24 17.72
N LEU A 72 7.49 0.60 17.76
CA LEU A 72 7.62 2.06 17.91
C LEU A 72 8.17 2.47 19.28
N LEU A 73 7.95 1.64 20.30
CA LEU A 73 8.49 1.82 21.65
C LEU A 73 9.91 1.24 21.82
N GLY A 74 10.51 0.75 20.74
CA GLY A 74 11.91 0.32 20.70
C GLY A 74 12.12 -1.18 20.78
N GLU A 75 11.07 -1.99 20.83
CA GLU A 75 11.22 -3.44 20.71
C GLU A 75 11.67 -3.80 19.29
N ARG A 76 12.49 -4.86 19.19
CA ARG A 76 13.09 -5.32 17.94
C ARG A 76 12.87 -6.84 17.78
N PRO A 77 11.61 -7.28 17.61
CA PRO A 77 11.34 -8.68 17.31
C PRO A 77 12.03 -9.11 16.00
N PRO A 78 12.34 -10.41 15.83
CA PRO A 78 12.81 -10.94 14.55
C PRO A 78 11.84 -10.58 13.41
N LEU A 79 12.37 -10.31 12.21
CA LEU A 79 11.58 -9.85 11.07
C LEU A 79 10.38 -10.76 10.76
N ASP A 80 10.55 -12.09 10.72
CA ASP A 80 9.44 -13.01 10.44
C ASP A 80 8.33 -12.91 11.49
N ALA A 81 8.68 -12.77 12.77
CA ALA A 81 7.71 -12.65 13.85
C ALA A 81 6.93 -11.33 13.73
N TYR A 82 7.62 -10.23 13.41
CA TYR A 82 7.00 -8.93 13.20
C TYR A 82 6.06 -8.90 11.99
N VAL A 83 6.52 -9.42 10.85
CA VAL A 83 5.73 -9.50 9.61
C VAL A 83 4.53 -10.42 9.81
N ARG A 84 4.68 -11.55 10.50
CA ARG A 84 3.56 -12.44 10.78
C ARG A 84 2.50 -11.79 11.66
N ALA A 85 2.93 -11.05 12.69
CA ALA A 85 2.02 -10.35 13.58
C ALA A 85 1.30 -9.17 12.90
N THR A 86 1.96 -8.45 11.99
CA THR A 86 1.41 -7.22 11.38
C THR A 86 0.80 -7.43 9.99
N GLN A 87 1.20 -8.46 9.25
CA GLN A 87 0.84 -8.69 7.84
C GLN A 87 0.21 -10.07 7.61
N GLY A 88 0.20 -10.97 8.60
CA GLY A 88 -0.46 -12.27 8.52
C GLY A 88 0.29 -13.32 7.71
N CYS A 89 1.49 -13.00 7.20
CA CYS A 89 2.33 -13.89 6.41
C CYS A 89 3.76 -13.94 6.95
N GLY A 90 4.57 -14.90 6.48
CA GLY A 90 5.99 -14.99 6.86
C GLY A 90 6.90 -14.19 5.92
N ALA A 91 8.12 -13.93 6.36
CA ALA A 91 9.14 -13.15 5.64
C ALA A 91 10.22 -14.04 4.98
N HIS A 92 9.81 -15.15 4.35
CA HIS A 92 10.74 -16.21 3.89
C HIS A 92 11.46 -15.88 2.58
N GLY A 93 11.15 -14.75 1.94
CA GLY A 93 11.70 -14.37 0.63
C GLY A 93 11.24 -15.29 -0.50
N TRP A 94 12.02 -15.32 -1.58
CA TRP A 94 11.81 -16.17 -2.75
C TRP A 94 13.09 -16.93 -3.05
N ASP A 95 12.93 -18.17 -3.54
CA ASP A 95 14.06 -18.94 -4.07
C ASP A 95 14.51 -18.38 -5.43
N ASP A 96 15.70 -18.82 -5.84
CA ASP A 96 16.32 -18.35 -7.09
C ASP A 96 15.51 -18.79 -8.32
N ASP A 97 14.87 -19.96 -8.27
CA ASP A 97 13.99 -20.46 -9.33
C ASP A 97 12.80 -19.51 -9.58
N ARG A 98 12.14 -19.05 -8.50
CA ARG A 98 11.03 -18.11 -8.59
C ARG A 98 11.49 -16.76 -9.13
N LEU A 99 12.64 -16.26 -8.66
CA LEU A 99 13.21 -15.00 -9.15
C LEU A 99 13.58 -15.08 -10.62
N ASP A 100 14.13 -16.22 -11.06
CA ASP A 100 14.45 -16.45 -12.46
C ASP A 100 13.20 -16.46 -13.34
N VAL A 101 12.11 -17.11 -12.90
CA VAL A 101 10.84 -17.07 -13.62
C VAL A 101 10.32 -15.64 -13.75
N VAL A 102 10.32 -14.85 -12.67
CA VAL A 102 9.83 -13.46 -12.70
C VAL A 102 10.76 -12.56 -13.52
N ARG A 103 12.08 -12.77 -13.46
CA ARG A 103 13.07 -12.09 -14.30
C ARG A 103 12.80 -12.33 -15.78
N GLN A 104 12.57 -13.57 -16.18
CA GLN A 104 12.27 -13.89 -17.57
C GLN A 104 10.94 -13.29 -18.03
N GLN A 105 9.92 -13.28 -17.16
CA GLN A 105 8.65 -12.61 -17.47
C GLN A 105 8.82 -11.11 -17.69
N ALA A 106 9.58 -10.43 -16.82
CA ALA A 106 9.89 -9.02 -16.96
C ALA A 106 10.67 -8.74 -18.24
N ARG A 107 11.72 -9.54 -18.51
CA ARG A 107 12.52 -9.43 -19.73
C ARG A 107 11.68 -9.59 -21.01
N SER A 108 10.84 -10.64 -21.07
CA SER A 108 9.96 -10.86 -22.23
C SER A 108 8.98 -9.71 -22.42
N ALA A 109 8.44 -9.15 -21.33
CA ALA A 109 7.51 -8.03 -21.41
C ALA A 109 8.20 -6.73 -21.91
N LEU A 110 9.44 -6.47 -21.49
CA LEU A 110 10.25 -5.36 -22.01
C LEU A 110 10.57 -5.54 -23.50
N GLU A 111 10.91 -6.77 -23.93
CA GLU A 111 11.21 -7.07 -25.33
C GLU A 111 10.01 -6.80 -26.26
N VAL A 112 8.79 -7.13 -25.80
CA VAL A 112 7.54 -6.85 -26.55
C VAL A 112 7.37 -5.37 -26.86
N VAL A 113 7.80 -4.48 -25.96
CA VAL A 113 7.75 -3.02 -26.15
C VAL A 113 9.05 -2.44 -26.72
N GLY A 114 10.01 -3.28 -27.09
CA GLY A 114 11.27 -2.86 -27.71
C GLY A 114 12.29 -2.28 -26.74
N VAL A 115 12.17 -2.52 -25.43
CA VAL A 115 13.14 -2.10 -24.40
C VAL A 115 14.12 -3.23 -24.13
N ALA A 116 15.42 -2.92 -24.18
CA ALA A 116 16.46 -3.90 -23.93
C ALA A 116 16.62 -4.20 -22.43
N TRP A 117 16.92 -5.46 -22.09
CA TRP A 117 17.31 -5.80 -20.72
C TRP A 117 18.71 -5.28 -20.40
N GLY A 118 18.84 -4.41 -19.41
CA GLY A 118 20.12 -3.90 -18.96
C GLY A 118 20.02 -2.70 -18.03
N PRO A 119 21.15 -2.07 -17.66
CA PRO A 119 21.18 -0.93 -16.73
C PRO A 119 20.35 0.29 -17.18
N ALA A 120 20.09 0.41 -18.49
CA ALA A 120 19.30 1.47 -19.07
C ALA A 120 17.79 1.18 -19.13
N ALA A 121 17.36 -0.07 -18.88
CA ALA A 121 15.98 -0.53 -19.11
C ALA A 121 14.93 0.36 -18.43
N HIS A 122 15.19 0.79 -17.18
CA HIS A 122 14.26 1.65 -16.46
C HIS A 122 14.10 3.03 -17.14
N ARG A 123 15.19 3.62 -17.62
CA ARG A 123 15.16 4.91 -18.32
C ARG A 123 14.49 4.77 -19.68
N GLU A 124 14.88 3.77 -20.46
CA GLU A 124 14.32 3.49 -21.80
C GLU A 124 12.81 3.21 -21.72
N LEU A 125 12.36 2.43 -20.73
CA LEU A 125 10.95 2.20 -20.51
C LEU A 125 10.22 3.51 -20.15
N ARG A 126 10.78 4.35 -19.26
CA ARG A 126 10.16 5.64 -18.92
C ARG A 126 10.03 6.58 -20.12
N GLU A 127 11.04 6.60 -20.99
CA GLU A 127 11.01 7.40 -22.22
C GLU A 127 9.91 6.92 -23.18
N LEU A 128 9.74 5.60 -23.31
CA LEU A 128 8.67 4.99 -24.12
C LEU A 128 7.27 5.27 -23.57
N GLU A 129 7.12 5.35 -22.26
CA GLU A 129 5.83 5.57 -21.58
C GLU A 129 5.30 7.01 -21.63
N GLU A 130 6.01 7.90 -22.33
CA GLU A 130 5.72 9.33 -22.47
C GLU A 130 5.77 10.07 -21.11
N PRO A 131 6.95 10.58 -20.71
CA PRO A 131 7.09 11.39 -19.49
C PRO A 131 6.15 12.58 -19.48
N LEU A 132 5.52 12.82 -18.33
CA LEU A 132 4.61 13.93 -18.10
C LEU A 132 5.30 15.07 -17.36
N ASP A 133 4.87 16.31 -17.65
CA ASP A 133 5.06 17.40 -16.69
C ASP A 133 4.38 17.01 -15.38
N VAL A 134 5.09 17.16 -14.26
CA VAL A 134 4.59 16.83 -12.92
C VAL A 134 3.29 17.59 -12.60
N LEU A 135 3.12 18.81 -13.15
CA LEU A 135 1.90 19.60 -12.99
C LEU A 135 0.70 19.03 -13.78
N ALA A 136 0.95 18.22 -14.82
CA ALA A 136 -0.08 17.54 -15.59
C ALA A 136 -0.52 16.22 -14.96
N ALA A 137 0.26 15.65 -14.02
CA ALA A 137 -0.03 14.36 -13.41
C ALA A 137 -1.43 14.25 -12.78
N PRO A 138 -1.94 15.24 -12.00
CA PRO A 138 -3.30 15.18 -11.47
C PRO A 138 -4.39 15.11 -12.54
N GLY A 139 -4.17 15.70 -13.72
CA GLY A 139 -5.10 15.62 -14.85
C GLY A 139 -5.07 14.22 -15.47
N ALA A 140 -3.87 13.73 -15.79
CA ALA A 140 -3.68 12.40 -16.38
C ALA A 140 -4.22 11.27 -15.49
N ILE A 141 -4.07 11.38 -14.17
CA ILE A 141 -4.65 10.41 -13.22
C ILE A 141 -6.18 10.45 -13.26
N ARG A 142 -6.81 11.63 -13.31
CA ARG A 142 -8.28 11.74 -13.41
C ARG A 142 -8.81 11.14 -14.71
N ASP A 143 -8.13 11.41 -15.83
CA ASP A 143 -8.51 10.85 -17.13
C ASP A 143 -8.41 9.32 -17.11
N ALA A 144 -7.32 8.78 -16.55
CA ALA A 144 -7.15 7.35 -16.38
C ALA A 144 -8.19 6.72 -15.44
N VAL A 145 -8.55 7.38 -14.34
CA VAL A 145 -9.65 6.93 -13.46
C VAL A 145 -10.97 6.88 -14.22
N ALA A 146 -11.32 7.94 -14.95
CA ALA A 146 -12.55 7.98 -15.72
C ALA A 146 -12.64 6.87 -16.80
N GLU A 147 -11.50 6.55 -17.42
CA GLU A 147 -11.40 5.45 -18.38
C GLU A 147 -11.52 4.07 -17.73
N LEU A 148 -10.83 3.85 -16.61
CA LEU A 148 -10.59 2.51 -16.06
C LEU A 148 -11.59 2.09 -14.97
N GLU A 149 -12.24 3.05 -14.30
CA GLU A 149 -13.21 2.77 -13.24
C GLU A 149 -14.34 1.84 -13.69
N PRO A 150 -14.95 1.98 -14.89
CA PRO A 150 -15.98 1.05 -15.35
C PRO A 150 -15.50 -0.40 -15.40
N LEU A 151 -14.24 -0.64 -15.76
CA LEU A 151 -13.65 -1.99 -15.83
C LEU A 151 -13.47 -2.58 -14.42
N VAL A 152 -12.95 -1.79 -13.48
CA VAL A 152 -12.77 -2.23 -12.09
C VAL A 152 -14.13 -2.52 -11.44
N ARG A 153 -15.14 -1.67 -11.67
CA ARG A 153 -16.50 -1.91 -11.16
C ARG A 153 -17.12 -3.16 -11.77
N ALA A 154 -16.96 -3.39 -13.08
CA ALA A 154 -17.45 -4.61 -13.71
C ALA A 154 -16.78 -5.88 -13.15
N ALA A 155 -15.47 -5.82 -12.86
CA ALA A 155 -14.72 -6.95 -12.30
C ALA A 155 -15.03 -7.23 -10.82
N THR A 156 -15.33 -6.19 -10.03
CA THR A 156 -15.54 -6.30 -8.57
C THR A 156 -17.01 -6.34 -8.17
N GLY A 157 -17.91 -5.88 -9.04
CA GLY A 157 -19.32 -5.64 -8.71
C GLY A 157 -19.55 -4.44 -7.79
N SER A 158 -18.53 -3.60 -7.55
CA SER A 158 -18.67 -2.46 -6.63
C SER A 158 -19.61 -1.38 -7.19
N THR A 159 -20.64 -1.06 -6.42
CA THR A 159 -21.57 0.06 -6.66
C THR A 159 -21.30 1.26 -5.76
N ALA A 160 -20.24 1.22 -4.95
CA ALA A 160 -19.99 2.24 -3.94
C ALA A 160 -19.64 3.59 -4.59
N ASP A 161 -20.28 4.65 -4.10
CA ASP A 161 -19.95 6.02 -4.45
C ASP A 161 -18.73 6.50 -3.69
N TYR A 162 -17.88 7.30 -4.35
CA TYR A 162 -16.77 7.99 -3.71
C TYR A 162 -16.53 9.37 -4.32
N ARG A 163 -15.87 10.25 -3.56
CA ARG A 163 -15.43 11.58 -3.98
C ARG A 163 -13.91 11.60 -3.92
N LEU A 164 -13.29 11.82 -5.08
CA LEU A 164 -11.84 11.93 -5.20
C LEU A 164 -11.39 13.39 -5.15
N SER A 165 -10.51 13.72 -4.21
CA SER A 165 -9.64 14.91 -4.32
C SER A 165 -8.21 14.48 -4.64
N ILE A 166 -7.56 15.23 -5.54
CA ILE A 166 -6.13 15.07 -5.82
C ILE A 166 -5.46 16.39 -5.50
N GLU A 167 -4.60 16.38 -4.49
CA GLU A 167 -3.92 17.55 -3.94
C GLU A 167 -2.42 17.47 -4.23
N ALA A 168 -1.88 18.53 -4.81
CA ALA A 168 -0.44 18.71 -4.89
C ALA A 168 0.08 19.24 -3.55
N VAL A 169 1.09 18.60 -3.00
CA VAL A 169 1.78 19.01 -1.78
C VAL A 169 3.28 19.09 -2.03
N ALA A 170 3.97 19.84 -1.16
CA ALA A 170 5.42 19.93 -1.15
C ALA A 170 5.86 19.82 0.31
N VAL A 171 6.16 18.59 0.73
CA VAL A 171 6.59 18.28 2.10
C VAL A 171 7.97 17.64 2.06
N ASP A 172 8.77 17.92 3.09
CA ASP A 172 10.08 17.29 3.25
C ASP A 172 9.90 15.86 3.78
N ALA A 173 9.51 14.97 2.89
CA ALA A 173 9.32 13.55 3.14
C ALA A 173 9.81 12.74 1.95
N TYR A 174 10.24 11.50 2.21
CA TYR A 174 10.82 10.64 1.17
C TYR A 174 9.76 10.01 0.26
N TRP A 175 8.50 9.95 0.68
CA TRP A 175 7.42 9.39 -0.14
C TRP A 175 6.93 10.40 -1.18
N ALA A 176 6.59 9.87 -2.35
CA ALA A 176 6.15 10.64 -3.50
C ALA A 176 4.64 10.90 -3.50
N TYR A 177 3.86 10.08 -2.80
CA TYR A 177 2.41 10.16 -2.74
C TYR A 177 1.88 9.30 -1.60
N TRP A 178 0.63 9.54 -1.23
CA TRP A 178 -0.15 8.68 -0.35
C TRP A 178 -1.64 8.94 -0.55
N LEU A 179 -2.45 7.93 -0.26
CA LEU A 179 -3.89 8.02 -0.23
C LEU A 179 -4.36 7.98 1.22
N ASP A 180 -5.20 8.92 1.59
CA ASP A 180 -5.92 8.90 2.86
C ASP A 180 -7.39 9.26 2.67
N GLY A 181 -8.20 9.05 3.70
CA GLY A 181 -9.61 9.38 3.58
C GLY A 181 -10.50 8.84 4.68
N ALA A 182 -11.79 9.05 4.49
CA ALA A 182 -12.82 8.59 5.40
C ALA A 182 -14.15 8.38 4.67
N GLY A 183 -14.80 7.24 4.91
CA GLY A 183 -16.07 6.91 4.30
C GLY A 183 -16.00 6.92 2.76
N ARG A 184 -16.72 7.86 2.15
CA ARG A 184 -16.72 8.06 0.69
C ARG A 184 -15.70 9.09 0.21
N ASP A 185 -15.01 9.77 1.10
CA ASP A 185 -14.07 10.83 0.77
C ASP A 185 -12.67 10.24 0.65
N VAL A 186 -12.19 10.13 -0.59
CA VAL A 186 -10.88 9.61 -0.95
C VAL A 186 -10.00 10.80 -1.34
N ARG A 187 -8.85 10.95 -0.69
CA ARG A 187 -7.90 12.00 -0.99
C ARG A 187 -6.56 11.40 -1.35
N LEU A 188 -6.12 11.73 -2.55
CA LEU A 188 -4.78 11.46 -3.03
C LEU A 188 -3.92 12.71 -2.86
N ARG A 189 -2.74 12.56 -2.26
CA ARG A 189 -1.74 13.62 -2.19
C ARG A 189 -0.51 13.25 -3.00
N LEU A 190 -0.03 14.20 -3.81
CA LEU A 190 1.16 14.05 -4.64
C LEU A 190 2.25 15.00 -4.14
N ASN A 191 3.35 14.47 -3.63
CA ASN A 191 4.53 15.23 -3.22
C ASN A 191 5.36 15.56 -4.47
N LEU A 192 5.05 16.68 -5.11
CA LEU A 192 5.58 17.02 -6.45
C LEU A 192 7.12 16.96 -6.57
N PRO A 193 7.92 17.38 -5.56
CA PRO A 193 9.38 17.28 -5.65
C PRO A 193 9.93 15.85 -5.74
N GLN A 194 9.14 14.85 -5.37
CA GLN A 194 9.54 13.45 -5.28
C GLN A 194 8.85 12.56 -6.33
N VAL A 195 8.01 13.13 -7.20
CA VAL A 195 7.20 12.34 -8.13
C VAL A 195 7.60 12.63 -9.58
N GLU A 196 7.75 11.55 -10.34
CA GLU A 196 7.93 11.62 -11.79
C GLU A 196 6.92 10.68 -12.43
N PHE A 197 6.02 11.21 -13.26
CA PHE A 197 5.00 10.41 -13.94
C PHE A 197 5.28 10.24 -15.43
N THR A 198 4.78 9.14 -15.97
CA THR A 198 4.62 8.88 -17.40
C THR A 198 3.14 8.68 -17.68
N ARG A 199 2.70 8.71 -18.94
CA ARG A 199 1.29 8.46 -19.31
C ARG A 199 0.86 7.05 -18.90
N VAL A 200 1.73 6.06 -19.07
CA VAL A 200 1.50 4.69 -18.58
C VAL A 200 1.52 4.63 -17.05
N GLY A 201 2.48 5.32 -16.42
CA GLY A 201 2.56 5.42 -14.97
C GLY A 201 1.30 6.01 -14.34
N ALA A 202 0.68 7.03 -14.97
CA ALA A 202 -0.60 7.59 -14.51
C ALA A 202 -1.74 6.56 -14.54
N ARG A 203 -1.77 5.66 -15.53
CA ARG A 203 -2.74 4.54 -15.61
C ARG A 203 -2.50 3.49 -14.54
N GLN A 204 -1.25 3.05 -14.39
CA GLN A 204 -0.84 2.12 -13.32
C GLN A 204 -1.23 2.69 -11.96
N PHE A 205 -0.96 3.97 -11.75
CA PHE A 205 -1.24 4.67 -10.51
C PHE A 205 -2.74 4.84 -10.24
N ALA A 206 -3.52 5.19 -11.26
CA ALA A 206 -4.98 5.25 -11.15
C ALA A 206 -5.56 3.89 -10.74
N LEU A 207 -5.07 2.80 -11.33
CA LEU A 207 -5.49 1.44 -10.98
C LEU A 207 -5.06 1.04 -9.56
N HIS A 208 -3.84 1.39 -9.16
CA HIS A 208 -3.30 0.99 -7.87
C HIS A 208 -3.88 1.84 -6.72
N GLU A 209 -3.66 3.14 -6.74
CA GLU A 209 -4.03 4.02 -5.64
C GLU A 209 -5.53 4.32 -5.64
N VAL A 210 -6.05 4.90 -6.72
CA VAL A 210 -7.43 5.40 -6.69
C VAL A 210 -8.45 4.26 -6.75
N LEU A 211 -8.29 3.35 -7.70
CA LEU A 211 -9.26 2.27 -7.92
C LEU A 211 -8.95 1.01 -7.09
N GLY A 212 -7.69 0.77 -6.78
CA GLY A 212 -7.25 -0.34 -5.93
C GLY A 212 -7.49 -0.07 -4.47
N HIS A 213 -7.06 1.08 -3.94
CA HIS A 213 -7.23 1.44 -2.54
C HIS A 213 -8.44 2.34 -2.29
N GLY A 214 -8.64 3.39 -3.08
CA GLY A 214 -9.72 4.37 -2.87
C GLY A 214 -11.13 3.78 -3.04
N LEU A 215 -11.43 3.19 -4.22
CA LEU A 215 -12.74 2.56 -4.48
C LEU A 215 -12.97 1.35 -3.54
N GLN A 216 -11.93 0.58 -3.24
CA GLN A 216 -12.02 -0.51 -2.28
C GLN A 216 -12.39 0.00 -0.87
N SER A 217 -11.72 1.07 -0.42
CA SER A 217 -12.02 1.70 0.88
C SER A 217 -13.43 2.30 0.95
N ALA A 218 -13.91 2.89 -0.15
CA ALA A 218 -15.30 3.34 -0.25
C ALA A 218 -16.30 2.16 -0.20
N SER A 219 -15.97 1.04 -0.84
CA SER A 219 -16.79 -0.18 -0.82
C SER A 219 -16.85 -0.80 0.58
N LEU A 220 -15.71 -0.83 1.28
CA LEU A 220 -15.65 -1.26 2.68
C LEU A 220 -16.45 -0.31 3.59
N SER A 221 -16.41 0.99 3.31
CA SER A 221 -17.20 1.99 4.04
C SER A 221 -18.69 1.82 3.86
N GLU A 222 -19.15 1.59 2.62
CA GLU A 222 -20.56 1.31 2.34
C GLU A 222 -21.02 0.04 3.08
N ARG A 223 -20.23 -1.04 3.01
CA ARG A 223 -20.52 -2.28 3.74
C ARG A 223 -20.57 -2.06 5.25
N ALA A 224 -19.59 -1.34 5.78
CA ALA A 224 -19.52 -0.98 7.19
C ALA A 224 -20.64 -0.05 7.63
N GLY A 225 -21.22 0.75 6.73
CA GLY A 225 -22.36 1.63 6.95
C GLY A 225 -23.70 0.88 7.02
N ASN A 226 -23.89 -0.10 6.13
CA ASN A 226 -25.15 -0.81 5.91
C ASN A 226 -25.43 -1.97 6.89
N GLY A 227 -24.48 -2.33 7.76
CA GLY A 227 -24.67 -3.42 8.72
C GLY A 227 -23.55 -3.54 9.73
N ASP A 228 -23.72 -4.50 10.65
CA ASP A 228 -22.65 -4.88 11.58
C ASP A 228 -21.63 -5.77 10.86
N VAL A 229 -20.34 -5.55 11.14
CA VAL A 229 -19.22 -6.24 10.47
C VAL A 229 -18.26 -6.84 11.50
N PRO A 230 -17.73 -8.06 11.33
CA PRO A 230 -16.91 -8.69 12.38
C PRO A 230 -15.52 -8.05 12.56
N TRP A 231 -15.04 -7.26 11.59
CA TRP A 231 -13.70 -6.66 11.60
C TRP A 231 -13.67 -5.22 12.12
N VAL A 232 -12.47 -4.75 12.50
CA VAL A 232 -12.19 -3.34 12.84
C VAL A 232 -12.25 -2.46 11.60
N ARG A 233 -13.07 -1.41 11.60
CA ARG A 233 -13.39 -0.60 10.41
C ARG A 233 -12.36 0.51 10.12
N LEU A 234 -11.12 0.28 10.51
CA LEU A 234 -10.00 1.22 10.34
C LEU A 234 -8.90 0.51 9.54
N LEU A 235 -8.47 1.15 8.46
CA LEU A 235 -7.39 0.68 7.62
C LEU A 235 -6.05 1.27 8.10
N SER A 236 -5.03 0.42 8.21
CA SER A 236 -3.69 0.74 8.68
C SER A 236 -2.65 -0.12 7.95
N VAL A 237 -1.51 0.48 7.59
CA VAL A 237 -0.37 -0.20 6.93
C VAL A 237 0.19 -1.41 7.69
N HIS A 238 -0.03 -1.47 9.01
CA HIS A 238 0.49 -2.51 9.90
C HIS A 238 -0.58 -3.55 10.29
N ALA A 239 -1.53 -3.82 9.41
CA ALA A 239 -2.60 -4.78 9.64
C ALA A 239 -2.67 -5.89 8.57
N LEU A 240 -3.29 -7.01 8.96
CA LEU A 240 -3.18 -8.31 8.28
C LEU A 240 -3.78 -8.35 6.86
N TYR A 241 -4.60 -7.37 6.49
CA TYR A 241 -5.18 -7.28 5.16
C TYR A 241 -4.24 -6.65 4.13
N GLN A 242 -3.14 -6.00 4.55
CA GLN A 242 -2.31 -5.20 3.66
C GLN A 242 -1.74 -6.00 2.49
N VAL A 243 -1.35 -7.26 2.71
CA VAL A 243 -0.89 -8.16 1.63
C VAL A 243 -1.98 -8.35 0.56
N ALA A 244 -3.24 -8.48 0.99
CA ALA A 244 -4.36 -8.62 0.08
C ALA A 244 -4.70 -7.31 -0.64
N LEU A 245 -4.69 -6.17 0.07
CA LEU A 245 -5.00 -4.86 -0.53
C LEU A 245 -3.93 -4.48 -1.57
N GLU A 246 -2.65 -4.51 -1.17
CA GLU A 246 -1.52 -4.20 -2.04
C GLU A 246 -1.39 -5.20 -3.19
N GLY A 247 -1.54 -6.49 -2.91
CA GLY A 247 -1.46 -7.54 -3.92
C GLY A 247 -2.52 -7.39 -5.00
N LEU A 248 -3.75 -7.04 -4.63
CA LEU A 248 -4.84 -6.79 -5.59
C LEU A 248 -4.57 -5.52 -6.40
N ALA A 249 -4.21 -4.42 -5.74
CA ALA A 249 -3.92 -3.14 -6.38
C ALA A 249 -2.76 -3.25 -7.41
N GLN A 250 -1.72 -4.02 -7.09
CA GLN A 250 -0.60 -4.30 -7.99
C GLN A 250 -0.97 -5.20 -9.17
N ALA A 251 -1.91 -6.13 -8.98
CA ALA A 251 -2.26 -7.11 -9.99
C ALA A 251 -3.34 -6.62 -10.97
N TRP A 252 -4.07 -5.55 -10.66
CA TRP A 252 -5.15 -5.03 -11.51
C TRP A 252 -4.80 -4.89 -12.99
N PRO A 253 -3.66 -4.29 -13.37
CA PRO A 253 -3.26 -4.18 -14.77
C PRO A 253 -3.23 -5.52 -15.50
N LEU A 254 -2.79 -6.59 -14.83
CA LEU A 254 -2.63 -7.92 -15.41
C LEU A 254 -3.97 -8.60 -15.71
N PHE A 255 -5.02 -8.24 -14.97
CA PHE A 255 -6.36 -8.83 -15.12
C PHE A 255 -7.27 -8.00 -16.03
N LEU A 256 -7.18 -6.68 -15.96
CA LEU A 256 -8.10 -5.76 -16.63
C LEU A 256 -7.60 -5.32 -18.01
N LEU A 257 -6.29 -5.26 -18.19
CA LEU A 257 -5.64 -4.72 -19.38
C LEU A 257 -4.51 -5.66 -19.86
N PRO A 258 -4.76 -6.97 -20.05
CA PRO A 258 -3.70 -7.91 -20.42
C PRO A 258 -3.06 -7.60 -21.78
N ASP A 259 -3.75 -6.85 -22.64
CA ASP A 259 -3.28 -6.48 -23.97
C ASP A 259 -2.57 -5.10 -24.02
N ASP A 260 -2.54 -4.35 -22.90
CA ASP A 260 -1.83 -3.07 -22.80
C ASP A 260 -0.32 -3.32 -22.58
N ALA A 261 0.38 -3.63 -23.67
CA ALA A 261 1.78 -4.04 -23.62
C ALA A 261 2.71 -3.10 -22.83
N PRO A 262 2.67 -1.75 -22.99
CA PRO A 262 3.45 -0.83 -22.16
C PRO A 262 3.15 -0.96 -20.66
N LEU A 263 1.87 -1.04 -20.28
CA LEU A 263 1.48 -1.17 -18.88
C LEU A 263 1.90 -2.53 -18.29
N ILE A 264 1.77 -3.61 -19.06
CA ILE A 264 2.21 -4.94 -18.63
C ILE A 264 3.74 -4.98 -18.46
N ALA A 265 4.49 -4.37 -19.38
CA ALA A 265 5.95 -4.26 -19.28
C ALA A 265 6.37 -3.53 -17.99
N ARG A 266 5.74 -2.39 -17.69
CA ARG A 266 5.94 -1.63 -16.44
C ARG A 266 5.67 -2.49 -15.21
N VAL A 267 4.49 -3.11 -15.13
CA VAL A 267 4.07 -3.87 -13.95
C VAL A 267 4.97 -5.08 -13.71
N ARG A 268 5.34 -5.81 -14.77
CA ARG A 268 6.23 -6.97 -14.65
C ARG A 268 7.64 -6.56 -14.26
N PHE A 269 8.14 -5.45 -14.82
CA PHE A 269 9.47 -4.94 -14.48
C PHE A 269 9.54 -4.43 -13.04
N ASP A 270 8.57 -3.63 -12.60
CA ASP A 270 8.47 -3.16 -11.22
C ASP A 270 8.35 -4.34 -10.23
N HIS A 271 7.55 -5.36 -10.56
CA HIS A 271 7.42 -6.55 -9.73
C HIS A 271 8.76 -7.27 -9.54
N TYR A 272 9.53 -7.48 -10.62
CA TYR A 272 10.87 -8.05 -10.50
C TYR A 272 11.77 -7.22 -9.59
N VAL A 273 11.81 -5.90 -9.78
CA VAL A 273 12.61 -4.99 -8.94
C VAL A 273 12.19 -5.06 -7.48
N GLN A 274 10.88 -5.13 -7.20
CA GLN A 274 10.37 -5.29 -5.84
C GLN A 274 10.80 -6.61 -5.20
N LEU A 275 10.80 -7.73 -5.94
CA LEU A 275 11.27 -9.02 -5.41
C LEU A 275 12.77 -8.99 -5.07
N VAL A 276 13.59 -8.37 -5.93
CA VAL A 276 15.03 -8.20 -5.66
C VAL A 276 15.26 -7.36 -4.40
N ARG A 277 14.56 -6.22 -4.26
CA ARG A 277 14.63 -5.37 -3.06
C ARG A 277 14.17 -6.11 -1.81
N ALA A 278 13.07 -6.84 -1.88
CA ALA A 278 12.57 -7.58 -0.74
C ALA A 278 13.50 -8.75 -0.35
N ARG A 279 14.16 -9.43 -1.31
CA ARG A 279 15.24 -10.39 -1.02
C ARG A 279 16.40 -9.72 -0.27
N ALA A 280 16.80 -8.52 -0.70
CA ALA A 280 17.82 -7.74 -0.02
C ALA A 280 17.43 -7.42 1.44
N HIS A 281 16.19 -6.98 1.68
CA HIS A 281 15.69 -6.75 3.04
C HIS A 281 15.73 -8.00 3.92
N VAL A 282 15.30 -9.15 3.38
CA VAL A 282 15.37 -10.43 4.12
C VAL A 282 16.82 -10.80 4.46
N ARG A 283 17.74 -10.68 3.51
CA ARG A 283 19.16 -11.04 3.72
C ARG A 283 19.88 -10.14 4.71
N VAL A 284 19.65 -8.82 4.67
CA VAL A 284 20.19 -7.89 5.66
C VAL A 284 19.68 -8.24 7.06
N ASN A 285 18.38 -8.53 7.20
CA ASN A 285 17.81 -8.93 8.50
C ASN A 285 18.28 -10.31 8.97
N ALA A 286 18.77 -11.16 8.05
CA ALA A 286 19.43 -12.42 8.37
C ALA A 286 20.93 -12.26 8.72
N GLY A 287 21.45 -11.02 8.73
CA GLY A 287 22.82 -10.70 9.13
C GLY A 287 23.84 -10.67 8.00
N MET A 288 23.41 -10.73 6.73
CA MET A 288 24.30 -10.52 5.59
C MET A 288 24.80 -9.06 5.55
N SER A 289 26.05 -8.83 5.15
CA SER A 289 26.60 -7.48 5.06
C SER A 289 25.91 -6.67 3.97
N ILE A 290 25.90 -5.34 4.12
CA ILE A 290 25.32 -4.44 3.11
C ILE A 290 26.07 -4.57 1.78
N ASP A 291 27.39 -4.78 1.81
CA ASP A 291 28.22 -4.92 0.62
C ASP A 291 27.87 -6.19 -0.15
N ASP A 292 27.75 -7.34 0.54
CA ASP A 292 27.37 -8.62 -0.09
C ASP A 292 25.96 -8.54 -0.71
N VAL A 293 25.02 -7.88 -0.02
CA VAL A 293 23.66 -7.68 -0.53
C VAL A 293 23.66 -6.74 -1.75
N ALA A 294 24.46 -5.69 -1.73
CA ALA A 294 24.58 -4.77 -2.86
C ALA A 294 25.19 -5.45 -4.08
N ASP A 295 26.18 -6.33 -3.90
CA ASP A 295 26.76 -7.12 -4.98
C ASP A 295 25.76 -8.11 -5.57
N ASP A 296 24.96 -8.78 -4.73
CA ASP A 296 23.88 -9.65 -5.19
C ASP A 296 22.78 -8.92 -5.98
N MET A 297 22.45 -7.68 -5.61
CA MET A 297 21.47 -6.88 -6.34
C MET A 297 21.98 -6.41 -7.72
N ARG A 298 23.29 -6.36 -7.93
CA ARG A 298 23.91 -5.97 -9.20
C ARG A 298 24.06 -7.13 -10.19
N ALA A 299 24.06 -8.37 -9.68
CA ALA A 299 24.24 -9.60 -10.47
C ALA A 299 22.99 -9.98 -11.27
#